data_AF-A0A7J3W5J9-F1
#
_entry.id   AF-A0A7J3W5J9-F1
#
_cell.length_a   1.000
_cell.length_b   1.000
_cell.length_c   1.000
_cell.angle_alpha   90.00
_cell.angle_beta   90.00
_cell.angle_gamma   90.00
#
_symmetry.space_group_name_H-M   'P 1'
#
loop_
_entity.id
_entity.type
_entity.pdbx_description
1 polymer ?
#
loop_
_entity_poly.entity_id
_entity_poly.type
_entity_poly.pdbx_seq_one_letter_code
_entity_poly.pdbx_strand_id
1 'polypeptide(L)'
;MCEKYGIKSNLKNYLSEEIIEKTVEMDSIVDLGEKERKKVRSKNPFLKAFCYEPFYLVTIRANGTVGSCRLFGDRGDNITNKTLREVWFGEYFESARKTLIRGPQSFCSKCGSNEMLQQAEIRNKLVEAMKSV
;
A
#
# COMPACT_ATOMS: atom_id res chain seq x y z
N MET A 1 1.80 -23.40 17.42
CA MET A 1 2.52 -22.99 18.66
C MET A 1 1.74 -21.95 19.46
N CYS A 2 1.26 -20.84 18.87
CA CYS A 2 0.47 -19.81 19.59
C CYS A 2 -0.92 -20.30 20.08
N GLU A 3 -1.61 -21.13 19.29
CA GLU A 3 -2.94 -21.67 19.62
C GLU A 3 -2.94 -22.53 20.88
N LYS A 4 -1.85 -23.27 21.12
CA LYS A 4 -1.65 -24.08 22.33
C LYS A 4 -1.69 -23.24 23.62
N TYR A 5 -1.36 -21.95 23.55
CA TYR A 5 -1.32 -21.04 24.68
C TYR A 5 -2.47 -20.02 24.67
N GLY A 6 -3.47 -20.18 23.79
CA GLY A 6 -4.56 -19.21 23.66
C GLY A 6 -4.12 -17.82 23.18
N ILE A 7 -2.92 -17.70 22.63
CA ILE A 7 -2.38 -16.43 22.16
C ILE A 7 -2.93 -16.18 20.77
N LYS A 8 -3.80 -15.16 20.64
CA LYS A 8 -4.23 -14.65 19.34
C LYS A 8 -3.02 -14.07 18.62
N SER A 9 -2.71 -14.60 17.45
CA SER A 9 -1.64 -14.06 16.61
C SER A 9 -2.08 -13.99 15.14
N ASN A 10 -1.47 -13.05 14.42
CA ASN A 10 -1.59 -12.92 12.97
C ASN A 10 -0.44 -13.64 12.25
N LEU A 11 0.38 -14.44 12.95
CA LEU A 11 1.54 -15.15 12.38
C LEU A 11 1.17 -16.00 11.18
N LYS A 12 0.00 -16.63 11.19
CA LYS A 12 -0.52 -17.42 10.05
C LYS A 12 -0.60 -16.65 8.73
N ASN A 13 -0.78 -15.32 8.78
CA ASN A 13 -0.82 -14.47 7.59
C ASN A 13 0.57 -14.24 6.99
N TYR A 14 1.62 -14.62 7.70
CA TYR A 14 3.03 -14.43 7.34
C TYR A 14 3.76 -15.76 7.07
N LEU A 15 3.05 -16.89 7.12
CA LEU A 15 3.62 -18.23 6.96
C LEU A 15 3.54 -18.79 5.53
N SER A 16 3.18 -17.99 4.53
CA SER A 16 3.28 -18.50 3.15
C SER A 16 4.76 -18.67 2.79
N GLU A 17 5.13 -19.89 2.38
CA GLU A 17 6.51 -20.28 2.03
C GLU A 17 7.13 -19.31 1.02
N GLU A 18 6.36 -18.88 0.02
CA GLU A 18 6.79 -17.90 -1.01
C GLU A 18 7.22 -16.56 -0.41
N ILE A 19 6.72 -16.15 0.76
CA ILE A 19 7.07 -14.88 1.39
C ILE A 19 8.32 -15.04 2.25
N ILE A 20 8.40 -16.10 3.04
CA ILE A 20 9.57 -16.36 3.88
C ILE A 20 10.82 -16.46 3.00
N GLU A 21 10.72 -17.16 1.86
CA GLU A 21 11.81 -17.30 0.90
C GLU A 21 12.16 -16.00 0.18
N LYS A 22 11.19 -15.11 -0.09
CA LYS A 22 11.41 -13.85 -0.82
C LYS A 22 11.74 -12.66 0.07
N THR A 23 11.55 -12.76 1.39
CA THR A 23 11.85 -11.65 2.32
C THR A 23 13.35 -11.34 2.40
N VAL A 24 14.21 -12.27 1.99
CA VAL A 24 15.67 -12.05 1.86
C VAL A 24 16.06 -11.22 0.62
N GLU A 25 15.17 -11.05 -0.37
CA GLU A 25 15.45 -10.29 -1.60
C GLU A 25 14.45 -9.13 -1.77
N MET A 26 14.76 -7.95 -1.23
CA MET A 26 13.87 -6.78 -1.25
C MET A 26 13.45 -6.31 -2.66
N ASP A 27 14.27 -6.52 -3.68
CA ASP A 27 13.92 -6.19 -5.07
C ASP A 27 12.71 -7.01 -5.59
N SER A 28 12.43 -8.16 -4.97
CA SER A 28 11.27 -9.01 -5.30
C SER A 28 9.91 -8.41 -4.90
N ILE A 29 9.89 -7.37 -4.06
CA ILE A 29 8.63 -6.83 -3.50
C ILE A 29 7.84 -6.05 -4.56
N VAL A 30 8.53 -5.30 -5.42
CA VAL A 30 7.89 -4.62 -6.55
C VAL A 30 7.32 -5.62 -7.54
N ASP A 31 8.10 -6.68 -7.84
CA ASP A 31 7.67 -7.76 -8.73
C ASP A 31 6.46 -8.51 -8.19
N LEU A 32 6.42 -8.76 -6.88
CA LEU A 32 5.25 -9.34 -6.22
C LEU A 32 4.03 -8.45 -6.38
N GLY A 33 4.16 -7.14 -6.11
CA GLY A 33 3.08 -6.16 -6.27
C GLY A 33 2.56 -6.12 -7.71
N GLU A 34 3.46 -6.11 -8.70
CA GLU A 34 3.11 -6.15 -10.12
C GLU A 34 2.46 -7.49 -10.54
N LYS A 35 2.94 -8.62 -10.03
CA LYS A 35 2.32 -9.95 -10.24
C LYS A 35 0.88 -9.97 -9.75
N GLU A 36 0.64 -9.51 -8.53
CA GLU A 36 -0.72 -9.44 -7.96
C GLU A 36 -1.63 -8.50 -8.73
N ARG A 37 -1.10 -7.35 -9.16
CA ARG A 37 -1.82 -6.36 -9.96
C ARG A 37 -2.24 -6.91 -11.32
N LYS A 38 -1.39 -7.69 -11.99
CA LYS A 38 -1.67 -8.33 -13.29
C LYS A 38 -2.76 -9.40 -13.22
N LYS A 39 -3.02 -10.00 -12.05
CA LYS A 39 -4.11 -10.98 -11.86
C LYS A 39 -5.50 -10.35 -11.97
N VAL A 40 -5.63 -9.04 -11.77
CA VAL A 40 -6.94 -8.36 -11.77
C VAL A 40 -7.49 -8.17 -13.19
N ARG A 41 -8.56 -8.90 -13.49
CA ARG A 41 -9.35 -8.77 -14.72
C ARG A 41 -10.46 -7.72 -14.56
N SER A 42 -10.08 -6.45 -14.52
CA SER A 42 -11.03 -5.31 -14.51
C SER A 42 -10.58 -4.19 -15.45
N LYS A 43 -11.54 -3.46 -16.03
CA LYS A 43 -11.29 -2.23 -16.79
C LYS A 43 -11.06 -1.02 -15.87
N ASN A 44 -11.47 -1.09 -14.60
CA ASN A 44 -11.30 -0.01 -13.65
C ASN A 44 -9.81 0.13 -13.24
N PRO A 45 -9.14 1.25 -13.54
CA PRO A 45 -7.73 1.46 -13.19
C PRO A 45 -7.49 1.44 -11.68
N PHE A 46 -8.46 1.89 -10.89
CA PHE A 46 -8.37 1.93 -9.43
C PHE A 46 -8.22 0.52 -8.84
N LEU A 47 -8.97 -0.46 -9.35
CA LEU A 47 -8.84 -1.87 -8.93
C LEU A 47 -7.49 -2.49 -9.30
N LYS A 48 -6.73 -1.82 -10.16
CA LYS A 48 -5.38 -2.17 -10.55
C LYS A 48 -4.34 -1.25 -9.90
N ALA A 49 -4.68 -0.51 -8.85
CA ALA A 49 -3.66 0.26 -8.13
C ALA A 49 -2.60 -0.67 -7.53
N PHE A 50 -1.35 -0.23 -7.59
CA PHE A 50 -0.20 -0.89 -6.99
C PHE A 50 -0.33 -0.87 -5.45
N CYS A 51 -0.63 0.30 -4.89
CA CYS A 51 -0.88 0.51 -3.47
C CYS A 51 -2.10 1.44 -3.27
N TYR A 52 -2.91 1.15 -2.26
CA TYR A 52 -4.11 1.90 -1.91
C TYR A 52 -3.92 2.92 -0.79
N GLU A 53 -2.75 2.95 -0.13
CA GLU A 53 -2.48 3.90 0.97
C GLU A 53 -2.80 5.37 0.63
N PRO A 54 -2.51 5.92 -0.58
CA PRO A 54 -2.86 7.30 -0.90
C PRO A 54 -4.37 7.62 -0.89
N PHE A 55 -5.23 6.60 -0.81
CA PHE A 55 -6.68 6.75 -0.81
C PHE A 55 -7.30 6.65 0.58
N TYR A 56 -6.56 6.18 1.60
CA TYR A 56 -7.09 6.07 2.97
C TYR A 56 -6.11 6.46 4.08
N LEU A 57 -4.82 6.67 3.77
CA LEU A 57 -3.78 6.92 4.75
C LEU A 57 -3.19 8.33 4.58
N VAL A 58 -3.06 9.02 5.72
CA VAL A 58 -2.25 10.24 5.85
C VAL A 58 -1.16 9.98 6.88
N THR A 59 0.09 10.22 6.51
CA THR A 59 1.23 10.22 7.44
C THR A 59 1.69 11.64 7.66
N ILE A 60 1.78 12.09 8.91
CA ILE A 60 2.32 13.41 9.29
C ILE A 60 3.58 13.17 10.13
N ARG A 61 4.72 13.69 9.68
CA ARG A 61 5.99 13.63 10.42
C ARG A 61 6.07 14.74 11.46
N ALA A 62 6.95 14.58 12.45
CA ALA A 62 7.13 15.56 13.53
C ALA A 62 7.51 16.98 13.06
N ASN A 63 8.10 17.10 11.88
CA ASN A 63 8.43 18.39 11.24
C ASN A 63 7.27 18.98 10.41
N GLY A 64 6.07 18.40 10.47
CA GLY A 64 4.88 18.83 9.73
C GLY A 64 4.79 18.31 8.30
N THR A 65 5.81 17.60 7.78
CA THR A 65 5.76 17.03 6.42
C THR A 65 4.71 15.92 6.33
N VAL A 66 3.82 16.01 5.34
CA VAL A 66 2.70 15.09 5.12
C VAL A 66 2.89 14.24 3.87
N GLY A 67 2.56 12.96 3.98
CA GLY A 67 2.76 11.94 2.95
C GLY A 67 1.63 10.91 2.85
N SER A 68 1.66 10.18 1.74
CA SER A 68 0.66 9.17 1.34
C SER A 68 1.02 7.74 1.76
N CYS A 69 2.16 7.57 2.42
CA CYS A 69 2.73 6.30 2.88
C CYS A 69 3.72 6.61 4.00
N ARG A 70 4.14 5.63 4.80
CA ARG A 70 5.23 5.81 5.78
C ARG A 70 6.60 6.09 5.14
N LEU A 71 6.81 5.64 3.89
CA LEU A 71 8.10 5.68 3.18
C LEU A 71 8.20 6.77 2.10
N PHE A 72 7.27 7.73 2.08
CA PHE A 72 7.03 8.67 0.97
C PHE A 72 8.17 9.63 0.56
N GLY A 73 9.39 9.40 1.02
CA GLY A 73 10.56 10.24 0.76
C GLY A 73 10.44 11.59 1.44
N ASP A 74 11.02 12.61 0.80
CA ASP A 74 11.05 14.00 1.31
C ASP A 74 10.17 14.94 0.48
N ARG A 75 9.39 14.41 -0.47
CA ARG A 75 8.55 15.18 -1.38
C ARG A 75 7.12 15.34 -0.85
N GLY A 76 6.98 15.67 0.44
CA GLY A 76 5.67 15.85 1.08
C GLY A 76 5.11 17.26 0.95
N ASP A 77 3.83 17.39 1.28
CA ASP A 77 3.24 18.70 1.60
C ASP A 77 3.60 19.08 3.06
N ASN A 78 3.30 20.30 3.52
CA ASN A 78 3.48 20.69 4.92
C ASN A 78 2.15 21.14 5.54
N ILE A 79 1.80 20.54 6.69
CA ILE A 79 0.53 20.79 7.38
C ILE A 79 0.49 22.13 8.14
N THR A 80 1.64 22.74 8.45
CA THR A 80 1.70 23.91 9.35
C THR A 80 0.86 25.09 8.88
N ASN A 81 0.66 25.23 7.56
CA ASN A 81 -0.08 26.33 6.95
C ASN A 81 -1.29 25.86 6.13
N LYS A 82 -1.74 24.61 6.31
CA LYS A 82 -2.83 24.02 5.53
C LYS A 82 -3.76 23.21 6.41
N THR A 83 -5.03 23.17 6.05
CA THR A 83 -5.97 22.20 6.59
C THR A 83 -5.66 20.79 6.04
N LEU A 84 -6.06 19.75 6.77
CA LEU A 84 -5.97 18.38 6.28
C LEU A 84 -6.70 18.18 4.95
N ARG A 85 -7.81 18.90 4.73
CA ARG A 85 -8.57 18.85 3.47
C ARG A 85 -7.73 19.39 2.31
N GLU A 86 -7.07 20.52 2.49
CA GLU A 86 -6.20 21.12 1.47
C GLU A 86 -5.01 20.22 1.13
N VAL A 87 -4.42 19.57 2.14
CA VAL A 87 -3.35 18.59 1.92
C VAL A 87 -3.87 17.35 1.18
N TRP A 88 -5.01 16.80 1.61
CA TRP A 88 -5.59 15.56 1.07
C TRP A 88 -6.03 15.68 -0.39
N PHE A 89 -6.56 16.83 -0.77
CA PHE A 89 -6.93 17.16 -2.16
C PHE A 89 -5.86 18.00 -2.86
N GLY A 90 -4.69 18.16 -2.24
CA GLY A 90 -3.56 18.89 -2.78
C GLY A 90 -2.77 18.11 -3.82
N GLU A 91 -1.85 18.81 -4.47
CA GLU A 91 -1.06 18.30 -5.59
C GLU A 91 -0.32 16.99 -5.26
N TYR A 92 0.27 16.91 -4.06
CA TYR A 92 1.02 15.74 -3.64
C TYR A 92 0.17 14.46 -3.63
N PHE A 93 -0.99 14.48 -2.97
CA PHE A 93 -1.86 13.31 -2.87
C PHE A 93 -2.49 12.96 -4.22
N GLU A 94 -2.90 13.96 -4.99
CA GLU A 94 -3.40 13.75 -6.35
C GLU A 94 -2.36 13.10 -7.26
N SER A 95 -1.11 13.54 -7.18
CA SER A 95 0.01 12.96 -7.92
C SER A 95 0.32 11.54 -7.45
N ALA A 96 0.33 11.29 -6.14
CA ALA A 96 0.55 9.97 -5.56
C ALA A 96 -0.52 8.96 -5.99
N ARG A 97 -1.81 9.32 -5.93
CA ARG A 97 -2.93 8.48 -6.40
C ARG A 97 -2.79 8.14 -7.87
N LYS A 98 -2.53 9.14 -8.73
CA LYS A 98 -2.34 8.93 -10.18
C LYS A 98 -1.14 8.03 -10.47
N THR A 99 -0.04 8.23 -9.74
CA THR A 99 1.18 7.44 -9.89
C THR A 99 0.93 5.99 -9.50
N LEU A 100 0.36 5.74 -8.32
CA LEU A 100 0.15 4.39 -7.82
C LEU A 100 -0.95 3.61 -8.54
N ILE A 101 -1.85 4.28 -9.24
CA ILE A 101 -2.73 3.62 -10.25
C ILE A 101 -1.90 3.08 -11.43
N ARG A 102 -0.85 3.79 -11.83
CA ARG A 102 0.01 3.45 -12.99
C ARG A 102 1.13 2.47 -12.63
N GLY A 103 1.68 2.53 -11.42
CA GLY A 103 2.76 1.66 -10.98
C GLY A 103 3.45 2.16 -9.71
N PRO A 104 4.52 1.47 -9.27
CA PRO A 104 5.26 1.80 -8.05
C PRO A 104 5.97 3.16 -8.13
N GLN A 105 6.20 3.76 -6.96
CA GLN A 105 7.13 4.88 -6.80
C GLN A 105 8.53 4.37 -6.42
N SER A 106 9.55 5.21 -6.54
CA SER A 106 10.95 4.82 -6.28
C SER A 106 11.20 4.30 -4.86
N PHE A 107 10.43 4.76 -3.88
CA PHE A 107 10.54 4.28 -2.49
C PHE A 107 9.75 2.99 -2.22
N CYS A 108 8.92 2.52 -3.15
CA CYS A 108 8.12 1.31 -2.95
C CYS A 108 8.97 0.03 -2.87
N SER A 109 10.19 0.01 -3.43
CA SER A 109 11.14 -1.11 -3.28
C SER A 109 11.63 -1.29 -1.84
N LYS A 110 11.46 -0.27 -0.98
CA LYS A 110 11.80 -0.32 0.45
C LYS A 110 10.61 -0.72 1.31
N CYS A 111 9.47 -1.01 0.69
CA CYS A 111 8.25 -1.40 1.42
C CYS A 111 8.42 -2.77 2.07
N GLY A 112 7.67 -3.04 3.14
CA GLY A 112 7.68 -4.37 3.76
C GLY A 112 6.81 -5.33 2.95
N SER A 113 7.23 -6.59 2.85
CA SER A 113 6.44 -7.66 2.20
C SER A 113 5.02 -7.76 2.75
N ASN A 114 4.87 -7.56 4.07
CA ASN A 114 3.58 -7.52 4.76
C ASN A 114 2.62 -6.45 4.23
N GLU A 115 3.12 -5.31 3.79
CA GLU A 115 2.26 -4.26 3.24
C GLU A 115 1.73 -4.68 1.87
N MET A 116 2.55 -5.33 1.03
CA MET A 116 2.10 -5.81 -0.28
C MET A 116 0.99 -6.86 -0.18
N LEU A 117 1.04 -7.72 0.84
CA LEU A 117 -0.04 -8.67 1.10
C LEU A 117 -1.34 -7.96 1.48
N GLN A 118 -1.26 -6.95 2.34
CA GLN A 118 -2.43 -6.14 2.70
C GLN A 118 -2.98 -5.44 1.46
N GLN A 119 -2.14 -4.89 0.58
CA GLN A 119 -2.61 -4.29 -0.67
C GLN A 119 -3.29 -5.32 -1.58
N ALA A 120 -2.79 -6.56 -1.64
CA ALA A 120 -3.44 -7.65 -2.38
C ALA A 120 -4.80 -8.06 -1.77
N GLU A 121 -4.90 -8.13 -0.45
CA GLU A 121 -6.15 -8.40 0.24
C GLU A 121 -7.18 -7.29 0.00
N ILE A 122 -6.79 -6.02 0.16
CA ILE A 122 -7.64 -4.86 -0.13
C ILE A 122 -8.12 -4.93 -1.58
N ARG A 123 -7.23 -5.21 -2.54
CA ARG A 123 -7.57 -5.34 -3.96
C ARG A 123 -8.63 -6.40 -4.19
N ASN A 124 -8.48 -7.58 -3.62
CA ASN A 124 -9.42 -8.68 -3.80
C ASN A 124 -10.80 -8.34 -3.22
N LYS A 125 -10.84 -7.76 -2.01
CA LYS A 125 -12.08 -7.30 -1.37
C LYS A 125 -12.78 -6.21 -2.18
N LEU A 126 -12.04 -5.26 -2.73
CA LEU A 126 -12.60 -4.22 -3.60
C LEU A 126 -13.15 -4.79 -4.90
N VAL A 127 -12.44 -5.74 -5.52
CA VAL A 127 -12.92 -6.43 -6.73
C VAL A 127 -14.23 -7.20 -6.45
N GLU A 128 -14.33 -7.87 -5.32
CA GLU A 128 -15.55 -8.58 -4.91
C GLU A 128 -16.71 -7.62 -4.65
N ALA A 129 -16.48 -6.57 -3.86
CA ALA A 129 -17.48 -5.56 -3.54
C ALA A 129 -18.00 -4.84 -4.81
N MET A 130 -17.10 -4.51 -5.75
CA MET A 130 -17.46 -3.79 -6.98
C MET A 130 -18.00 -4.69 -8.11
N LYS A 131 -17.96 -6.03 -7.98
CA LYS A 131 -18.72 -6.94 -8.85
C LYS A 131 -20.19 -7.06 -8.45
N SER A 132 -20.50 -6.69 -7.21
CA SER A 132 -21.83 -6.79 -6.62
C SER A 132 -22.66 -5.51 -6.81
N VAL A 133 -22.15 -4.56 -7.58
CA VAL A 133 -22.77 -3.26 -7.92
C VAL A 133 -23.00 -3.20 -9.42
#